data_AF-A0A8T4LM07-F1
#
_entry.id   AF-A0A8T4LM07-F1
#
_cell.length_a   1.000
_cell.length_b   1.000
_cell.length_c   1.000
_cell.angle_alpha   90.00
_cell.angle_beta   90.00
_cell.angle_gamma   90.00
#
_symmetry.space_group_name_H-M   'P 1'
#
loop_
_entity.id
_entity.type
_entity.pdbx_description
1 polymer ?
#
loop_
_entity_poly.entity_id
_entity_poly.type
_entity_poly.pdbx_seq_one_letter_code
_entity_poly.pdbx_strand_id
1 'polypeptide(L)'
;MPEIVITLSDITKLIELNKERAELEFKSKFDNSENIKHEAKLVSAHIAAITDKLIKAGMRIAFPHEKQISAFTTELKKFMDSEIFDALKSKKGEIYELLSARGVLLKQNFDNRLNIAKINILLSKLPVVVRTKLLDTLREGKLLQDISIDTDEKARVLMIRLFLRLGVPVFLDEGTLSAEPPIDKQFDVEVPVALGNKHVWVSERIANNLVELNNKIKLISTRIQLRNAEKQVKIFNETEEKEFADLQSEYLSLLKNQDAMLVDFYNEERELVVKFFSS
;
A
#
# COMPACT_ATOMS: atom_id res chain seq x y z
N MET A 1 24.63 16.76 -16.47
CA MET A 1 24.10 15.42 -16.21
C MET A 1 22.59 15.53 -16.03
N PRO A 2 21.77 14.77 -16.77
CA PRO A 2 20.33 14.81 -16.59
C PRO A 2 19.94 14.28 -15.19
N GLU A 3 19.11 15.04 -14.48
CA GLU A 3 18.54 14.64 -13.20
C GLU A 3 17.48 13.55 -13.43
N ILE A 4 17.60 12.40 -12.76
CA ILE A 4 16.59 11.35 -12.79
C ILE A 4 15.77 11.45 -11.50
N VAL A 5 14.51 11.81 -11.65
CA VAL A 5 13.57 11.91 -10.52
C VAL A 5 12.74 10.64 -10.43
N ILE A 6 12.85 9.91 -9.31
CA ILE A 6 11.98 8.78 -9.00
C ILE A 6 10.94 9.21 -7.97
N THR A 7 9.68 8.96 -8.29
CA THR A 7 8.53 9.32 -7.47
C THR A 7 7.84 8.07 -6.92
N LEU A 8 7.01 8.26 -5.88
CA LEU A 8 6.12 7.20 -5.39
C LEU A 8 5.25 6.64 -6.51
N SER A 9 4.77 7.51 -7.42
CA SER A 9 3.92 7.13 -8.55
C SER A 9 4.60 6.16 -9.50
N ASP A 10 5.92 6.27 -9.72
CA ASP A 10 6.66 5.35 -10.59
C ASP A 10 6.59 3.92 -10.04
N ILE A 11 6.82 3.76 -8.73
CA ILE A 11 6.84 2.45 -8.07
C ILE A 11 5.42 1.89 -7.90
N THR A 12 4.44 2.71 -7.51
CA THR A 12 3.05 2.25 -7.41
C THR A 12 2.53 1.82 -8.78
N LYS A 13 2.85 2.56 -9.85
CA LYS A 13 2.43 2.21 -11.20
C LYS A 13 3.12 0.93 -11.69
N LEU A 14 4.39 0.72 -11.33
CA LEU A 14 5.08 -0.54 -11.61
C LEU A 14 4.36 -1.74 -10.97
N ILE A 15 3.89 -1.61 -9.72
CA ILE A 15 3.13 -2.67 -9.03
C ILE A 15 1.80 -2.94 -9.74
N GLU A 16 1.08 -1.88 -10.10
CA GLU A 16 -0.20 -1.98 -10.82
C GLU A 16 -0.04 -2.66 -12.18
N LEU A 17 0.96 -2.24 -12.97
CA LEU A 17 1.24 -2.83 -14.29
C LEU A 17 1.68 -4.29 -14.19
N ASN A 18 2.44 -4.68 -13.15
CA ASN A 18 2.81 -6.08 -12.95
C ASN A 18 1.59 -6.96 -12.64
N LYS A 19 0.62 -6.46 -11.88
CA LYS A 19 -0.66 -7.15 -11.65
C LYS A 19 -1.46 -7.27 -12.94
N GLU A 20 -1.58 -6.18 -13.68
CA GLU A 20 -2.27 -6.14 -14.97
C GLU A 20 -1.64 -7.11 -15.99
N ARG A 21 -0.29 -7.16 -16.06
CA ARG A 21 0.43 -8.13 -16.89
C ARG A 21 0.08 -9.57 -16.50
N ALA A 22 0.10 -9.89 -15.20
CA ALA A 22 -0.23 -11.23 -14.72
C ALA A 22 -1.69 -11.62 -15.03
N GLU A 23 -2.62 -10.68 -14.96
CA GLU A 23 -4.02 -10.89 -15.34
C GLU A 23 -4.18 -11.13 -16.85
N LEU A 24 -3.46 -10.36 -17.69
CA LEU A 24 -3.47 -10.54 -19.15
C LEU A 24 -2.82 -11.87 -19.56
N GLU A 25 -1.69 -12.24 -18.94
CA GLU A 25 -1.06 -13.55 -19.12
C GLU A 25 -2.03 -14.68 -18.77
N PHE A 26 -2.77 -14.57 -17.65
CA PHE A 26 -3.78 -15.55 -17.29
C PHE A 26 -4.94 -15.59 -18.30
N LYS A 27 -5.49 -14.45 -18.71
CA LYS A 27 -6.57 -14.36 -19.72
C LYS A 27 -6.14 -14.95 -21.06
N SER A 28 -4.88 -14.76 -21.46
CA SER A 28 -4.35 -15.28 -22.73
C SER A 28 -4.39 -16.81 -22.84
N LYS A 29 -4.46 -17.51 -21.70
CA LYS A 29 -4.65 -18.97 -21.67
C LYS A 29 -6.06 -19.41 -22.12
N PHE A 30 -7.05 -18.51 -22.07
CA PHE A 30 -8.45 -18.79 -22.40
C PHE A 30 -8.91 -18.06 -23.67
N ASP A 31 -8.40 -16.86 -23.91
CA ASP A 31 -8.69 -16.06 -25.08
C ASP A 31 -7.38 -15.60 -25.73
N ASN A 32 -7.10 -16.09 -26.93
CA ASN A 32 -5.89 -15.78 -27.67
C ASN A 32 -6.08 -14.63 -28.67
N SER A 33 -7.04 -13.73 -28.40
CA SER A 33 -7.33 -12.57 -29.23
C SER A 33 -6.12 -11.64 -29.39
N GLU A 34 -5.99 -11.04 -30.59
CA GLU A 34 -4.93 -10.06 -30.86
C GLU A 34 -5.01 -8.84 -29.94
N ASN A 35 -6.20 -8.52 -29.43
CA ASN A 35 -6.40 -7.44 -28.46
C ASN A 35 -5.67 -7.72 -27.15
N ILE A 36 -5.81 -8.92 -26.57
CA ILE A 36 -5.13 -9.29 -25.31
C ILE A 36 -3.61 -9.28 -25.51
N LYS A 37 -3.12 -9.77 -26.65
CA LYS A 37 -1.68 -9.75 -26.97
C LYS A 37 -1.16 -8.32 -27.12
N HIS A 38 -1.90 -7.45 -27.79
CA HIS A 38 -1.54 -6.06 -27.98
C HIS A 38 -1.48 -5.32 -26.64
N GLU A 39 -2.49 -5.50 -25.79
CA GLU A 39 -2.54 -4.92 -24.44
C GLU A 39 -1.37 -5.42 -23.57
N ALA A 40 -1.10 -6.73 -23.57
CA ALA A 40 0.03 -7.29 -22.83
C ALA A 40 1.39 -6.72 -23.29
N LYS A 41 1.53 -6.46 -24.60
CA LYS A 41 2.74 -5.82 -25.17
C LYS A 41 2.88 -4.37 -24.70
N LEU A 42 1.80 -3.59 -24.68
CA LEU A 42 1.80 -2.21 -24.19
C LEU A 42 2.15 -2.15 -22.70
N VAL A 43 1.52 -2.99 -21.88
CA VAL A 43 1.81 -3.09 -20.44
C VAL A 43 3.28 -3.46 -20.21
N SER A 44 3.80 -4.42 -20.96
CA SER A 44 5.22 -4.84 -20.88
C SER A 44 6.19 -3.72 -21.26
N ALA A 45 5.86 -2.91 -22.28
CA ALA A 45 6.66 -1.76 -22.66
C ALA A 45 6.70 -0.69 -21.55
N HIS A 46 5.57 -0.41 -20.90
CA HIS A 46 5.53 0.53 -19.76
C HIS A 46 6.31 0.01 -18.55
N ILE A 47 6.22 -1.28 -18.23
CA ILE A 47 7.03 -1.91 -17.18
C ILE A 47 8.52 -1.73 -17.49
N ALA A 48 8.94 -2.00 -18.72
CA ALA A 48 10.32 -1.86 -19.15
C ALA A 48 10.82 -0.42 -19.02
N ALA A 49 10.01 0.57 -19.43
CA ALA A 49 10.36 1.99 -19.33
C ALA A 49 10.57 2.44 -17.87
N ILE A 50 9.68 2.05 -16.95
CA ILE A 50 9.83 2.38 -15.52
C ILE A 50 11.04 1.64 -14.93
N THR A 51 11.24 0.37 -15.30
CA THR A 51 12.37 -0.43 -14.81
C THR A 51 13.72 0.15 -15.27
N ASP A 52 13.83 0.57 -16.52
CA ASP A 52 15.03 1.23 -17.06
C ASP A 52 15.32 2.54 -16.32
N LYS A 53 14.28 3.35 -16.03
CA LYS A 53 14.40 4.57 -15.22
C LYS A 53 14.97 4.28 -13.83
N LEU A 54 14.51 3.21 -13.16
CA LEU A 54 14.99 2.78 -11.84
C LEU A 54 16.44 2.27 -11.88
N ILE A 55 16.79 1.49 -12.92
CA ILE A 55 18.15 0.98 -13.13
C ILE A 55 19.13 2.14 -13.32
N LYS A 56 18.79 3.12 -14.17
CA LYS A 56 19.62 4.33 -14.39
C LYS A 56 19.78 5.17 -13.12
N ALA A 57 18.79 5.14 -12.23
CA ALA A 57 18.86 5.77 -10.91
C ALA A 57 19.65 4.94 -9.88
N GLY A 58 20.12 3.73 -10.22
CA GLY A 58 20.77 2.82 -9.27
C GLY A 58 19.84 2.32 -8.16
N MET A 59 18.52 2.45 -8.35
CA MET A 59 17.52 2.09 -7.35
C MET A 59 17.13 0.63 -7.49
N ARG A 60 17.27 -0.14 -6.41
CA ARG A 60 16.79 -1.52 -6.32
C ARG A 60 15.47 -1.54 -5.56
N ILE A 61 14.48 -2.22 -6.14
CA ILE A 61 13.18 -2.43 -5.50
C ILE A 61 13.15 -3.81 -4.85
N ALA A 62 12.49 -3.90 -3.70
CA ALA A 62 12.10 -5.14 -3.06
C ALA A 62 10.60 -5.12 -2.74
N PHE A 63 9.99 -6.31 -2.77
CA PHE A 63 8.59 -6.51 -2.41
C PHE A 63 8.52 -7.36 -1.13
N PRO A 64 7.55 -7.09 -0.24
CA PRO A 64 7.34 -7.92 0.95
C PRO A 64 7.10 -9.39 0.58
N HIS A 65 7.73 -10.30 1.33
CA HIS A 65 7.55 -11.75 1.20
C HIS A 65 7.82 -12.31 -0.21
N GLU A 66 8.63 -11.62 -1.02
CA GLU A 66 9.00 -12.03 -2.38
C GLU A 66 9.54 -13.47 -2.44
N LYS A 67 10.31 -13.88 -1.42
CA LYS A 67 10.88 -15.23 -1.31
C LYS A 67 9.81 -16.30 -1.10
N GLN A 68 8.83 -16.03 -0.24
CA GLN A 68 7.72 -16.92 0.00
C GLN A 68 6.78 -17.02 -1.22
N ILE A 69 6.50 -15.88 -1.88
CA ILE A 69 5.75 -15.85 -3.14
C ILE A 69 6.46 -16.68 -4.22
N SER A 70 7.79 -16.58 -4.31
CA SER A 70 8.60 -17.33 -5.25
C SER A 70 8.59 -18.84 -4.95
N ALA A 71 8.64 -19.22 -3.66
CA ALA A 71 8.51 -20.61 -3.23
C ALA A 71 7.15 -21.19 -3.64
N PHE A 72 6.04 -20.51 -3.34
CA PHE A 72 4.71 -20.93 -3.79
C PHE A 72 4.61 -21.02 -5.31
N THR A 73 5.19 -20.06 -6.04
CA THR A 73 5.19 -20.07 -7.51
C THR A 73 5.99 -21.27 -8.06
N THR A 74 7.05 -21.68 -7.39
CA THR A 74 7.88 -22.83 -7.77
C THR A 74 7.15 -24.14 -7.53
N GLU A 75 6.48 -24.27 -6.39
CA GLU A 75 5.63 -25.43 -6.09
C GLU A 75 4.47 -25.54 -7.08
N LEU A 76 3.79 -24.43 -7.39
CA LEU A 76 2.67 -24.40 -8.34
C LEU A 76 3.07 -24.80 -9.76
N LYS A 77 4.33 -24.54 -10.18
CA LYS A 77 4.85 -24.94 -11.50
C LYS A 77 5.01 -26.45 -11.68
N LYS A 78 4.92 -27.25 -10.61
CA LYS A 78 4.99 -28.71 -10.67
C LYS A 78 3.69 -29.35 -11.15
N PHE A 79 2.58 -28.61 -11.09
CA PHE A 79 1.24 -29.08 -11.47
C PHE A 79 0.88 -28.66 -12.90
N MET A 80 0.01 -29.44 -13.53
CA MET A 80 -0.53 -29.13 -14.85
C MET A 80 -1.57 -28.01 -14.76
N ASP A 81 -1.70 -27.21 -15.84
CA ASP A 81 -2.67 -26.11 -15.90
C ASP A 81 -4.13 -26.58 -15.65
N SER A 82 -4.47 -27.81 -16.06
CA SER A 82 -5.79 -28.41 -15.79
C SER A 82 -6.03 -28.67 -14.30
N GLU A 83 -5.02 -29.13 -13.57
CA GLU A 83 -5.12 -29.41 -12.12
C GLU A 83 -5.27 -28.12 -11.33
N ILE A 84 -4.52 -27.07 -11.72
CA ILE A 84 -4.65 -25.72 -11.16
C ILE A 84 -6.07 -25.19 -11.37
N PHE A 85 -6.65 -25.41 -12.54
CA PHE A 85 -8.00 -24.97 -12.87
C PHE A 85 -9.08 -25.72 -12.07
N ASP A 86 -8.95 -27.03 -11.93
CA ASP A 86 -9.88 -27.83 -11.13
C ASP A 86 -9.79 -27.49 -9.64
N ALA A 87 -8.60 -27.19 -9.13
CA ALA A 87 -8.39 -26.68 -7.78
C ALA A 87 -9.07 -25.31 -7.57
N LEU A 88 -8.97 -24.40 -8.54
CA LEU A 88 -9.66 -23.10 -8.48
C LEU A 88 -11.18 -23.23 -8.45
N LYS A 89 -11.75 -24.20 -9.20
CA LYS A 89 -13.19 -24.47 -9.20
C LYS A 89 -13.67 -25.10 -7.90
N SER A 90 -12.96 -26.13 -7.44
CA SER A 90 -13.33 -26.91 -6.25
C SER A 90 -13.05 -26.17 -4.95
N LYS A 91 -12.13 -25.18 -4.97
CA LYS A 91 -11.68 -24.39 -3.82
C LYS A 91 -11.19 -25.25 -2.65
N LYS A 92 -10.57 -26.40 -2.95
CA LYS A 92 -10.13 -27.39 -1.96
C LYS A 92 -8.82 -28.05 -2.42
N GLY A 93 -8.12 -28.66 -1.46
CA GLY A 93 -6.89 -29.41 -1.69
C GLY A 93 -5.63 -28.54 -1.72
N GLU A 94 -4.48 -29.20 -1.73
CA GLU A 94 -3.15 -28.60 -1.59
C GLU A 94 -2.87 -27.50 -2.64
N ILE A 95 -3.22 -27.74 -3.91
CA ILE A 95 -3.03 -26.75 -4.98
C ILE A 95 -3.81 -25.45 -4.68
N TYR A 96 -5.06 -25.57 -4.21
CA TYR A 96 -5.86 -24.40 -3.85
C TYR A 96 -5.31 -23.68 -2.61
N GLU A 97 -4.81 -24.42 -1.62
CA GLU A 97 -4.18 -23.83 -0.43
C GLU A 97 -2.94 -23.02 -0.81
N LEU A 98 -2.08 -23.55 -1.69
CA LEU A 98 -0.92 -22.83 -2.25
C LEU A 98 -1.34 -21.58 -3.04
N LEU A 99 -2.35 -21.70 -3.92
CA LEU A 99 -2.89 -20.57 -4.68
C LEU A 99 -3.46 -19.49 -3.76
N SER A 100 -4.20 -19.89 -2.73
CA SER A 100 -4.82 -19.00 -1.74
C SER A 100 -3.76 -18.27 -0.93
N ALA A 101 -2.78 -18.99 -0.36
CA ALA A 101 -1.69 -18.40 0.42
C ALA A 101 -0.87 -17.41 -0.41
N ARG A 102 -0.52 -17.77 -1.65
CA ARG A 102 0.14 -16.87 -2.60
C ARG A 102 -0.74 -15.66 -2.95
N GLY A 103 -2.03 -15.88 -3.17
CA GLY A 103 -2.99 -14.84 -3.51
C GLY A 103 -3.18 -13.81 -2.40
N VAL A 104 -3.16 -14.24 -1.13
CA VAL A 104 -3.21 -13.35 0.03
C VAL A 104 -2.02 -12.39 0.03
N LEU A 105 -0.80 -12.90 -0.12
CA LEU A 105 0.41 -12.07 -0.15
C LEU A 105 0.42 -11.10 -1.33
N LEU A 106 0.03 -11.55 -2.52
CA LEU A 106 -0.05 -10.68 -3.71
C LEU A 106 -1.11 -9.58 -3.54
N LYS A 107 -2.26 -9.92 -2.96
CA LYS A 107 -3.32 -8.95 -2.66
C LYS A 107 -2.83 -7.92 -1.64
N GLN A 108 -2.22 -8.36 -0.54
CA GLN A 108 -1.64 -7.48 0.47
C GLN A 108 -0.60 -6.53 -0.14
N ASN A 109 0.28 -7.03 -1.02
CA ASN A 109 1.26 -6.20 -1.71
C ASN A 109 0.62 -5.16 -2.64
N PHE A 110 -0.46 -5.53 -3.34
CA PHE A 110 -1.20 -4.59 -4.20
C PHE A 110 -1.94 -3.52 -3.39
N ASP A 111 -2.63 -3.92 -2.32
CA ASP A 111 -3.37 -3.02 -1.44
C ASP A 111 -2.42 -2.04 -0.72
N ASN A 112 -1.21 -2.50 -0.39
CA ASN A 112 -0.16 -1.71 0.25
C ASN A 112 0.88 -1.11 -0.70
N ARG A 113 0.62 -1.05 -2.01
CA ARG A 113 1.59 -0.57 -3.02
C ARG A 113 2.22 0.79 -2.71
N LEU A 114 1.46 1.70 -2.09
CA LEU A 114 1.97 3.00 -1.67
C LEU A 114 3.02 2.88 -0.55
N ASN A 115 2.78 2.02 0.45
CA ASN A 115 3.75 1.77 1.52
C ASN A 115 5.00 1.07 0.98
N ILE A 116 4.85 0.16 0.01
CA ILE A 116 5.98 -0.45 -0.71
C ILE A 116 6.81 0.63 -1.43
N ALA A 117 6.16 1.58 -2.11
CA ALA A 117 6.84 2.68 -2.76
C ALA A 117 7.60 3.57 -1.76
N LYS A 118 6.95 3.93 -0.64
CA LYS A 118 7.54 4.76 0.43
C LYS A 118 8.78 4.10 1.04
N ILE A 119 8.70 2.83 1.41
CA ILE A 119 9.85 2.14 2.02
C ILE A 119 11.00 2.01 1.04
N ASN A 120 10.75 1.65 -0.23
CA ASN A 120 11.82 1.55 -1.23
C ASN A 120 12.51 2.91 -1.46
N ILE A 121 11.74 4.01 -1.48
CA ILE A 121 12.29 5.36 -1.54
C ILE A 121 13.16 5.68 -0.32
N LEU A 122 12.69 5.39 0.90
CA LEU A 122 13.47 5.63 2.13
C LEU A 122 14.77 4.81 2.14
N LEU A 123 14.68 3.51 1.84
CA LEU A 123 15.83 2.62 1.79
C LEU A 123 16.86 3.06 0.73
N SER A 124 16.41 3.67 -0.38
CA SER A 124 17.31 4.14 -1.43
C SER A 124 18.29 5.21 -0.97
N LYS A 125 17.92 6.00 0.07
CA LYS A 125 18.73 7.06 0.66
C LYS A 125 19.84 6.54 1.58
N LEU A 126 19.78 5.26 1.97
CA LEU A 126 20.74 4.65 2.89
C LEU A 126 22.01 4.16 2.17
N PRO A 127 23.13 4.01 2.90
CA PRO A 127 24.33 3.38 2.38
C PRO A 127 24.06 1.98 1.80
N VAL A 128 24.77 1.62 0.73
CA VAL A 128 24.53 0.40 -0.06
C VAL A 128 24.47 -0.87 0.80
N VAL A 129 25.33 -0.97 1.81
CA VAL A 129 25.40 -2.15 2.69
C VAL A 129 24.13 -2.28 3.53
N VAL A 130 23.72 -1.22 4.23
CA VAL A 130 22.51 -1.20 5.06
C VAL A 130 21.26 -1.36 4.19
N ARG A 131 21.22 -0.65 3.06
CA ARG A 131 20.13 -0.75 2.07
C ARG A 131 19.94 -2.20 1.60
N THR A 132 21.02 -2.90 1.26
CA THR A 132 20.93 -4.31 0.81
C THR A 132 20.30 -5.20 1.88
N LYS A 133 20.77 -5.10 3.13
CA LYS A 133 20.22 -5.90 4.25
C LYS A 133 18.73 -5.64 4.50
N LEU A 134 18.30 -4.38 4.40
CA LEU A 134 16.90 -3.99 4.60
C LEU A 134 16.01 -4.41 3.41
N LEU A 135 16.53 -4.34 2.18
CA LEU A 135 15.84 -4.90 1.03
C LEU A 135 15.67 -6.42 1.16
N ASP A 136 16.69 -7.14 1.63
CA ASP A 136 16.60 -8.58 1.84
C ASP A 136 15.62 -8.93 2.98
N THR A 137 15.60 -8.15 4.06
CA THR A 137 14.59 -8.23 5.13
C THR A 137 13.17 -8.10 4.57
N LEU A 138 12.95 -7.16 3.65
CA LEU A 138 11.67 -6.98 2.98
C LEU A 138 11.31 -8.22 2.14
N ARG A 139 12.26 -8.75 1.35
CA ARG A 139 12.05 -9.92 0.47
C ARG A 139 11.72 -11.19 1.25
N GLU A 140 12.38 -11.40 2.38
CA GLU A 140 12.15 -12.54 3.27
C GLU A 140 10.87 -12.38 4.08
N GLY A 141 10.45 -11.13 4.32
CA GLY A 141 9.30 -10.83 5.16
C GLY A 141 9.58 -10.97 6.66
N LYS A 142 10.86 -11.02 7.04
CA LYS A 142 11.33 -11.08 8.43
C LYS A 142 12.75 -10.52 8.52
N LEU A 143 13.09 -9.97 9.69
CA LEU A 143 14.46 -9.56 9.96
C LEU A 143 15.35 -10.80 10.10
N LEU A 144 16.38 -10.90 9.26
CA LEU A 144 17.31 -12.04 9.29
C LEU A 144 18.43 -11.88 10.32
N GLN A 145 18.79 -10.63 10.61
CA GLN A 145 19.89 -10.25 11.48
C GLN A 145 19.69 -8.82 11.96
N ASP A 146 20.32 -8.48 13.08
CA ASP A 146 20.30 -7.12 13.58
C ASP A 146 20.99 -6.14 12.61
N ILE A 147 20.40 -4.95 12.48
CA ILE A 147 20.86 -3.91 11.56
C ILE A 147 20.93 -2.59 12.32
N SER A 148 22.15 -2.08 12.52
CA SER A 148 22.33 -0.71 12.98
C SER A 148 21.99 0.27 11.86
N ILE A 149 21.15 1.25 12.15
CA ILE A 149 20.77 2.30 11.21
C ILE A 149 21.15 3.65 11.79
N ASP A 150 22.11 4.29 11.13
CA ASP A 150 22.51 5.67 11.38
C ASP A 150 21.80 6.59 10.38
N THR A 151 20.58 7.02 10.75
CA THR A 151 19.80 8.06 10.04
C THR A 151 18.97 8.82 11.06
N ASP A 152 18.35 9.92 10.63
CA ASP A 152 17.48 10.72 11.49
C ASP A 152 16.37 9.88 12.15
N GLU A 153 16.02 10.25 13.38
CA GLU A 153 15.04 9.53 14.20
C GLU A 153 13.68 9.40 13.51
N LYS A 154 13.22 10.48 12.82
CA LYS A 154 11.93 10.48 12.13
C LYS A 154 11.91 9.47 10.98
N ALA A 155 12.95 9.42 10.16
CA ALA A 155 13.07 8.44 9.09
C ALA A 155 13.18 7.01 9.64
N ARG A 156 13.89 6.79 10.76
CA ARG A 156 13.93 5.48 11.42
C ARG A 156 12.54 5.03 11.85
N VAL A 157 11.82 5.86 12.59
CA VAL A 157 10.46 5.56 13.06
C VAL A 157 9.52 5.29 11.88
N LEU A 158 9.58 6.10 10.82
CA LEU A 158 8.78 5.91 9.62
C LEU A 158 9.13 4.59 8.91
N MET A 159 10.41 4.24 8.78
CA MET A 159 10.82 2.97 8.19
C MET A 159 10.27 1.78 8.97
N ILE A 160 10.37 1.79 10.30
CA ILE A 160 9.87 0.72 11.17
C ILE A 160 8.36 0.56 11.00
N ARG A 161 7.60 1.67 11.06
CA ARG A 161 6.15 1.65 10.81
C ARG A 161 5.84 1.08 9.44
N LEU A 162 6.55 1.47 8.39
CA LEU A 162 6.35 0.92 7.05
C LEU A 162 6.65 -0.58 6.97
N PHE A 163 7.70 -1.09 7.61
CA PHE A 163 7.95 -2.53 7.70
C PHE A 163 6.78 -3.26 8.38
N LEU A 164 6.31 -2.75 9.52
CA LEU A 164 5.18 -3.33 10.26
C LEU A 164 3.88 -3.32 9.43
N ARG A 165 3.56 -2.21 8.76
CA ARG A 165 2.41 -2.08 7.85
C ARG A 165 2.48 -3.05 6.66
N LEU A 166 3.69 -3.47 6.29
CA LEU A 166 3.94 -4.43 5.21
C LEU A 166 4.02 -5.88 5.73
N GLY A 167 3.69 -6.13 7.00
CA GLY A 167 3.68 -7.46 7.60
C GLY A 167 5.08 -8.00 7.95
N VAL A 168 6.09 -7.12 8.00
CA VAL A 168 7.47 -7.49 8.29
C VAL A 168 7.80 -7.03 9.72
N PRO A 169 7.88 -7.95 10.70
CA PRO A 169 8.14 -7.59 12.09
C PRO A 169 9.57 -7.08 12.24
N VAL A 170 9.69 -5.79 12.59
CA VAL A 170 10.93 -5.08 12.80
C VAL A 170 10.71 -4.08 13.94
N PHE A 171 11.61 -4.07 14.92
CA PHE A 171 11.51 -3.21 16.10
C PHE A 171 12.82 -2.46 16.33
N LEU A 172 12.76 -1.31 16.99
CA LEU A 172 13.94 -0.50 17.31
C LEU A 172 14.33 -0.66 18.77
N ASP A 173 15.59 -1.05 18.97
CA ASP A 173 16.21 -1.05 20.28
C ASP A 173 17.59 -0.38 20.21
N GLU A 174 17.76 0.69 20.98
CA GLU A 174 19.02 1.47 21.07
C GLU A 174 19.72 1.79 19.73
N GLY A 175 18.95 2.06 18.66
CA GLY A 175 19.48 2.39 17.32
C GLY A 175 19.74 1.18 16.41
N THR A 176 19.43 -0.02 16.89
CA THR A 176 19.52 -1.29 16.17
C THR A 176 18.13 -1.83 15.89
N LEU A 177 17.91 -2.34 14.68
CA LEU A 177 16.70 -3.06 14.35
C LEU A 177 16.80 -4.51 14.84
N SER A 178 15.76 -4.99 15.52
CA SER A 178 15.60 -6.35 16.05
C SER A 178 14.31 -7.00 15.53
N ALA A 179 14.30 -8.33 15.51
CA ALA A 179 13.15 -9.14 15.12
C ALA A 179 12.11 -9.26 16.25
N GLU A 180 12.54 -9.07 17.49
CA GLU A 180 11.68 -9.17 18.68
C GLU A 180 11.37 -7.80 19.25
N PRO A 181 10.15 -7.57 19.76
CA PRO A 181 9.81 -6.33 20.42
C PRO A 181 10.62 -6.21 21.73
N PRO A 182 11.12 -5.01 22.07
CA PRO A 182 11.74 -4.75 23.36
C PRO A 182 10.75 -5.04 24.49
N ILE A 183 11.19 -5.77 25.51
CA ILE A 183 10.36 -6.27 26.61
C ILE A 183 9.57 -5.15 27.32
N ASP A 184 10.17 -3.95 27.42
CA ASP A 184 9.62 -2.83 28.18
C ASP A 184 8.93 -1.75 27.32
N LYS A 185 8.77 -1.96 26.01
CA LYS A 185 8.16 -0.95 25.11
C LYS A 185 6.84 -1.44 24.52
N GLN A 186 5.76 -0.74 24.85
CA GLN A 186 4.52 -0.86 24.07
C GLN A 186 4.70 -0.20 22.71
N PHE A 187 4.66 -1.01 21.65
CA PHE A 187 4.57 -0.51 20.29
C PHE A 187 3.13 -0.10 19.98
N ASP A 188 2.96 1.11 19.47
CA ASP A 188 1.68 1.56 18.96
C ASP A 188 1.40 0.82 17.64
N VAL A 189 0.49 -0.15 17.70
CA VAL A 189 0.11 -0.95 16.53
C VAL A 189 -0.74 -0.08 15.61
N GLU A 190 -0.34 0.00 14.34
CA GLU A 190 -1.12 0.69 13.33
C GLU A 190 -2.01 -0.28 12.56
N VAL A 191 -3.24 0.14 12.30
CA VAL A 191 -4.22 -0.61 11.53
C VAL A 191 -4.71 0.23 10.35
N PRO A 192 -5.03 -0.40 9.20
CA PRO A 192 -5.56 0.31 8.06
C PRO A 192 -7.04 0.63 8.29
N VAL A 193 -7.41 1.91 8.20
CA VAL A 193 -8.79 2.40 8.25
C VAL A 193 -9.23 2.89 6.87
N ALA A 194 -10.38 2.39 6.40
CA ALA A 194 -10.95 2.79 5.12
C ALA A 194 -11.67 4.15 5.22
N LEU A 195 -11.14 5.15 4.51
CA LEU A 195 -11.70 6.50 4.38
C LEU A 195 -12.12 6.74 2.92
N GLY A 196 -13.38 6.42 2.62
CA GLY A 196 -13.90 6.49 1.24
C GLY A 196 -13.16 5.49 0.35
N ASN A 197 -12.47 5.99 -0.68
CA ASN A 197 -11.70 5.17 -1.63
C ASN A 197 -10.22 5.02 -1.23
N LYS A 198 -9.83 5.49 -0.05
CA LYS A 198 -8.44 5.46 0.45
C LYS A 198 -8.35 4.64 1.73
N HIS A 199 -7.18 4.07 1.97
CA HIS A 199 -6.81 3.49 3.27
C HIS A 199 -5.77 4.39 3.94
N VAL A 200 -5.98 4.68 5.21
CA VAL A 200 -5.02 5.43 6.04
C VAL A 200 -4.63 4.54 7.21
N TRP A 201 -3.34 4.47 7.48
CA TRP A 201 -2.81 3.74 8.62
C TRP A 201 -2.80 4.65 9.84
N VAL A 202 -3.46 4.21 10.90
CA VAL A 202 -3.58 4.97 12.15
C VAL A 202 -3.34 4.05 13.34
N SER A 203 -2.98 4.63 14.49
CA SER A 203 -2.94 3.90 15.76
C SER A 203 -4.27 3.18 16.01
N GLU A 204 -4.17 1.92 16.45
CA GLU A 204 -5.32 1.11 16.85
C GLU A 204 -6.18 1.82 17.91
N ARG A 205 -5.55 2.64 18.77
CA ARG A 205 -6.23 3.42 19.83
C ARG A 205 -7.23 4.43 19.27
N ILE A 206 -6.98 4.98 18.08
CA ILE A 206 -7.85 5.98 17.45
C ILE A 206 -8.68 5.40 16.29
N ALA A 207 -8.39 4.17 15.86
CA ALA A 207 -8.98 3.56 14.67
C ALA A 207 -10.52 3.49 14.77
N ASN A 208 -11.04 3.01 15.90
CA ASN A 208 -12.49 2.91 16.13
C ASN A 208 -13.16 4.29 16.11
N ASN A 209 -12.58 5.27 16.80
CA ASN A 209 -13.10 6.64 16.83
C ASN A 209 -13.13 7.25 15.41
N LEU A 210 -12.10 6.98 14.60
CA LEU A 210 -12.03 7.46 13.23
C LEU A 210 -13.07 6.77 12.32
N VAL A 211 -13.31 5.47 12.50
CA VAL A 211 -14.37 4.72 11.78
C VAL A 211 -15.74 5.28 12.11
N GLU A 212 -16.03 5.50 13.39
CA GLU A 212 -17.30 6.10 13.84
C GLU A 212 -17.49 7.52 13.29
N LEU A 213 -16.45 8.34 13.36
CA LEU A 213 -16.46 9.69 12.80
C LEU A 213 -16.74 9.67 11.29
N ASN A 214 -16.08 8.78 10.55
CA ASN A 214 -16.28 8.64 9.10
C ASN A 214 -17.71 8.17 8.77
N ASN A 215 -18.29 7.27 9.57
CA ASN A 215 -19.69 6.86 9.41
C ASN A 215 -20.66 8.03 9.65
N LYS A 216 -20.41 8.87 10.65
CA LYS A 216 -21.18 10.10 10.88
C LYS A 216 -21.05 11.08 9.72
N ILE A 217 -19.84 11.32 9.21
CA ILE A 217 -19.59 12.17 8.03
C ILE A 217 -20.40 11.68 6.83
N LYS A 218 -20.38 10.37 6.53
CA LYS A 218 -21.15 9.78 5.43
C LYS A 218 -22.66 9.99 5.61
N LEU A 219 -23.18 9.76 6.81
CA LEU A 219 -24.60 9.93 7.10
C LEU A 219 -25.06 11.38 6.88
N ILE A 220 -24.31 12.35 7.41
CA ILE A 220 -24.63 13.77 7.25
C ILE A 220 -24.47 14.21 5.79
N SER A 221 -23.42 13.76 5.11
CA SER A 221 -23.22 14.05 3.68
C SER A 221 -24.41 13.58 2.84
N THR A 222 -24.94 12.38 3.10
CA THR A 222 -26.13 11.87 2.41
C THR A 222 -27.36 12.73 2.71
N ARG A 223 -27.56 13.15 3.97
CA ARG A 223 -28.65 14.06 4.35
C ARG A 223 -28.56 15.41 3.64
N ILE A 224 -27.36 16.00 3.57
CA ILE A 224 -27.12 17.25 2.83
C ILE A 224 -27.45 17.08 1.34
N GLN A 225 -27.04 15.96 0.72
CA GLN A 225 -27.33 15.68 -0.69
C GLN A 225 -28.84 15.57 -0.94
N LEU A 226 -29.57 14.89 -0.06
CA LEU A 226 -31.04 14.78 -0.14
C LEU A 226 -31.71 16.15 0.00
N ARG A 227 -31.33 16.94 1.01
CA ARG A 227 -31.87 18.30 1.19
C ARG A 227 -31.53 19.23 0.02
N ASN A 228 -30.33 19.13 -0.55
CA ASN A 228 -29.98 19.85 -1.77
C ASN A 228 -30.87 19.46 -2.96
N ALA A 229 -31.18 18.18 -3.13
CA ALA A 229 -32.09 17.71 -4.17
C ALA A 229 -33.52 18.23 -3.94
N GLU A 230 -34.01 18.23 -2.69
CA GLU A 230 -35.30 18.82 -2.34
C GLU A 230 -35.35 20.33 -2.65
N LYS A 231 -34.27 21.07 -2.37
CA LYS A 231 -34.17 22.50 -2.65
C LYS A 231 -34.18 22.84 -4.14
N GLN A 232 -33.84 21.88 -5.01
CA GLN A 232 -33.97 22.05 -6.47
C GLN A 232 -35.43 21.99 -6.95
N VAL A 233 -36.32 21.34 -6.19
CA VAL A 233 -37.73 21.14 -6.57
C VAL A 233 -38.71 21.94 -5.70
N LYS A 234 -38.25 22.51 -4.58
CA LYS A 234 -39.07 23.24 -3.62
C LYS A 234 -38.28 24.40 -2.98
N ILE A 235 -38.96 25.51 -2.68
CA ILE A 235 -38.44 26.58 -1.82
C ILE A 235 -38.60 26.18 -0.35
N PHE A 236 -37.49 26.19 0.40
CA PHE A 236 -37.48 25.86 1.81
C PHE A 236 -38.11 26.98 2.66
N ASN A 237 -38.82 26.61 3.72
CA ASN A 237 -39.23 27.55 4.74
C ASN A 237 -38.08 27.86 5.73
N GLU A 238 -38.27 28.80 6.65
CA GLU A 238 -37.23 29.21 7.61
C GLU A 238 -36.69 28.05 8.47
N THR A 239 -37.55 27.11 8.87
CA THR A 239 -37.16 25.93 9.64
C THR A 239 -36.29 24.99 8.81
N GLU A 240 -36.69 24.72 7.57
CA GLU A 240 -35.95 23.86 6.64
C GLU A 240 -34.59 24.46 6.25
N GLU A 241 -34.52 25.78 6.03
CA GLU A 241 -33.25 26.48 5.80
C GLU A 241 -32.32 26.40 7.01
N LYS A 242 -32.87 26.54 8.23
CA LYS A 242 -32.09 26.40 9.46
C LYS A 242 -31.56 24.97 9.67
N GLU A 243 -32.42 23.96 9.52
CA GLU A 243 -32.00 22.55 9.59
C GLU A 243 -30.90 22.24 8.57
N PHE A 244 -31.02 22.79 7.36
CA PHE A 244 -30.03 22.60 6.31
C PHE A 244 -28.69 23.27 6.64
N ALA A 245 -28.72 24.50 7.16
CA ALA A 245 -27.52 25.21 7.64
C ALA A 245 -26.85 24.48 8.81
N ASP A 246 -27.63 23.95 9.76
CA ASP A 246 -27.14 23.18 10.90
C ASP A 246 -26.43 21.90 10.43
N LEU A 247 -26.99 21.17 9.45
CA LEU A 247 -26.35 20.00 8.84
C LEU A 247 -25.02 20.35 8.17
N GLN A 248 -24.95 21.47 7.43
CA GLN A 248 -23.71 21.92 6.79
C GLN A 248 -22.64 22.29 7.82
N SER A 249 -23.03 22.97 8.91
CA SER A 249 -22.14 23.34 10.00
C SER A 249 -21.60 22.10 10.72
N GLU A 250 -22.48 21.14 11.03
CA GLU A 250 -22.09 19.87 11.64
C GLU A 250 -21.11 19.10 10.75
N TYR A 251 -21.39 19.01 9.44
CA TYR A 251 -20.51 18.37 8.48
C TYR A 251 -19.09 18.98 8.48
N LEU A 252 -18.98 20.31 8.42
CA LEU A 252 -17.69 21.01 8.47
C LEU A 252 -16.95 20.78 9.79
N SER A 253 -17.67 20.72 10.91
CA SER A 253 -17.10 20.39 12.22
C SER A 253 -16.53 18.97 12.26
N LEU A 254 -17.27 17.98 11.73
CA LEU A 254 -16.78 16.60 11.66
C LEU A 254 -15.54 16.47 10.75
N LEU A 255 -15.50 17.20 9.62
CA LEU A 255 -14.31 17.22 8.76
C LEU A 255 -13.09 17.80 9.49
N LYS A 256 -13.25 18.90 10.23
CA LYS A 256 -12.16 19.48 11.03
C LYS A 256 -11.66 18.50 12.10
N ASN A 257 -12.56 17.76 12.75
CA ASN A 257 -12.18 16.74 13.72
C ASN A 257 -11.40 15.60 13.05
N GLN A 258 -11.82 15.17 11.85
CA GLN A 258 -11.11 14.15 11.08
C GLN A 258 -9.71 14.62 10.71
N ASP A 259 -9.58 15.85 10.22
CA ASP A 259 -8.28 16.43 9.89
C ASP A 259 -7.38 16.49 11.13
N ALA A 260 -7.89 16.97 12.27
CA ALA A 260 -7.14 17.02 13.52
C ALA A 260 -6.65 15.64 14.00
N MET A 261 -7.46 14.58 13.83
CA MET A 261 -7.05 13.20 14.14
C MET A 261 -5.96 12.65 13.20
N LEU A 262 -5.84 13.23 12.00
CA LEU A 262 -4.94 12.72 10.95
C LEU A 262 -3.72 13.62 10.69
N VAL A 263 -3.65 14.82 11.30
CA VAL A 263 -2.58 15.81 11.07
C VAL A 263 -1.19 15.21 11.26
N ASP A 264 -0.98 14.45 12.34
CA ASP A 264 0.33 13.87 12.64
C ASP A 264 0.72 12.80 11.61
N PHE A 265 -0.25 11.99 11.17
CA PHE A 265 -0.05 10.96 10.14
C PHE A 265 0.24 11.56 8.75
N TYR A 266 -0.41 12.67 8.40
CA TYR A 266 -0.22 13.33 7.10
C TYR A 266 1.09 14.12 7.02
N ASN A 267 1.52 14.75 8.10
CA ASN A 267 2.72 15.57 8.10
C ASN A 267 4.01 14.74 8.05
N GLU A 268 4.02 13.57 8.68
CA GLU A 268 5.18 12.67 8.69
C GLU A 268 5.44 11.99 7.34
N GLU A 269 4.42 11.88 6.48
CA GLU A 269 4.50 11.18 5.19
C GLU A 269 4.65 12.12 3.98
N ARG A 270 4.59 13.45 4.18
CA ARG A 270 4.46 14.45 3.11
C ARG A 270 5.73 14.68 2.26
N GLU A 271 6.90 14.23 2.69
CA GLU A 271 8.18 14.53 2.02
C GLU A 271 8.97 13.27 1.56
N LEU A 272 8.43 12.54 0.58
CA LEU A 272 9.12 11.38 -0.01
C LEU A 272 9.31 11.54 -1.54
N VAL A 273 10.28 12.37 -1.91
CA VAL A 273 10.82 12.47 -3.29
C VAL A 273 12.32 12.17 -3.25
N VAL A 274 12.83 11.42 -4.23
CA VAL A 274 14.28 11.16 -4.37
C VAL A 274 14.76 11.62 -5.74
N LYS A 275 15.83 12.40 -5.73
CA LYS A 275 16.52 12.90 -6.91
C LYS A 275 17.85 12.16 -7.03
N PHE A 276 18.10 11.56 -8.18
CA PHE A 276 19.35 10.88 -8.49
C PHE A 276 20.10 11.68 -9.57
N PHE A 277 21.42 11.78 -9.42
CA PHE A 277 22.29 12.30 -10.46
C PHE A 277 22.80 11.12 -11.30
N SER A 278 22.61 11.18 -12.62
CA SER A 278 23.19 10.19 -13.52
C SER A 278 24.72 10.29 -13.45
N SER A 279 25.40 9.23 -13.01
CA SER A 279 26.87 9.08 -13.09
C SER A 279 27.35 9.02 -14.52
#